data_AF-A0AAP3A394-F1
#
_entry.id   AF-A0AAP3A394-F1
#
_cell.length_a   1.000
_cell.length_b   1.000
_cell.length_c   1.000
_cell.angle_alpha   90.00
_cell.angle_beta   90.00
_cell.angle_gamma   90.00
#
_symmetry.space_group_name_H-M   'P 1'
#
loop_
_entity.id
_entity.type
_entity.pdbx_description
1 polymer ?
#
loop_
_entity_poly.entity_id
_entity_poly.type
_entity_poly.pdbx_seq_one_letter_code
_entity_poly.pdbx_strand_id
1 'polypeptide(L)'
;MRSYLILRLAGPMQAWGQPTFEGTRPTGRFPTRSGLLGLLGACLGIQRDDTSSLQALSESVQFAVRCDELILDDRRVSVTGLRDYHTVLGAREDYRGLKSHETIHDPTHVIWT
;
A
#
# COMPACT_ATOMS: atom_id res chain seq x y z
N MET A 1 -9.79 26.04 17.43
CA MET A 1 -9.14 24.71 17.50
C MET A 1 -9.47 23.95 16.22
N ARG A 2 -8.56 23.11 15.72
CA ARG A 2 -8.84 22.24 14.56
C ARG A 2 -9.38 20.90 15.06
N SER A 3 -10.37 20.36 14.37
CA SER A 3 -10.87 18.99 14.60
C SER A 3 -10.03 18.00 13.80
N TYR A 4 -9.77 16.83 14.38
CA TYR A 4 -8.98 15.78 13.75
C TYR A 4 -9.73 14.45 13.80
N LEU A 5 -9.62 13.67 12.72
CA LEU A 5 -10.05 12.27 12.68
C LEU A 5 -8.82 11.38 12.90
N ILE A 6 -8.90 10.46 13.86
CA ILE A 6 -7.82 9.53 14.19
C ILE A 6 -8.20 8.14 13.69
N LEU A 7 -7.31 7.53 12.92
CA LEU A 7 -7.47 6.19 12.35
C LEU A 7 -6.32 5.30 12.84
N ARG A 8 -6.61 4.01 13.07
CA ARG A 8 -5.59 2.99 13.37
C ARG A 8 -5.53 1.98 12.24
N LEU A 9 -4.35 1.84 11.64
CA LEU A 9 -4.07 0.83 10.61
C LEU A 9 -3.27 -0.31 11.26
N ALA A 10 -3.97 -1.39 11.60
CA ALA A 10 -3.37 -2.56 12.22
C ALA A 10 -3.81 -3.82 11.46
N GLY A 11 -2.86 -4.66 11.13
CA GLY A 11 -3.05 -5.94 10.47
C GLY A 11 -1.73 -6.69 10.46
N PRO A 12 -1.74 -8.03 10.37
CA PRO A 12 -0.51 -8.83 10.48
C PRO A 12 0.50 -8.52 9.36
N MET A 13 0.02 -8.04 8.20
CA MET A 13 0.85 -7.72 7.04
C MET A 13 0.34 -6.44 6.39
N GLN A 14 1.26 -5.58 5.94
CA GLN A 14 0.95 -4.33 5.25
C GLN A 14 1.87 -4.14 4.05
N ALA A 15 1.40 -3.45 3.01
CA ALA A 15 2.23 -3.07 1.86
C ALA A 15 1.90 -1.64 1.42
N TRP A 16 2.92 -0.78 1.43
CA TRP A 16 2.83 0.65 1.11
C TRP A 16 3.77 0.98 -0.04
N GLY A 17 3.25 0.88 -1.26
CA GLY A 17 4.04 0.84 -2.49
C GLY A 17 5.05 1.98 -2.67
N GLN A 18 6.20 1.65 -3.25
CA GLN A 18 7.20 2.60 -3.75
C GLN A 18 7.25 2.58 -5.29
N PRO A 19 7.90 3.56 -5.95
CA PRO A 19 7.99 3.60 -7.42
C PRO A 19 8.58 2.31 -8.02
N THR A 20 7.91 1.74 -9.03
CA THR A 20 8.37 0.59 -9.82
C THR A 20 7.60 0.48 -11.13
N PHE A 21 8.25 0.00 -12.19
CA PHE A 21 7.62 -0.43 -13.45
C PHE A 21 7.91 -1.90 -13.78
N GLU A 22 8.61 -2.59 -12.88
CA GLU A 22 9.13 -3.94 -13.03
C GLU A 22 8.13 -4.97 -12.47
N GLY A 23 8.54 -6.24 -12.41
CA GLY A 23 7.79 -7.27 -11.70
C GLY A 23 7.88 -7.15 -10.18
N THR A 24 8.87 -6.47 -9.60
CA THR A 24 9.00 -6.37 -8.12
C THR A 24 8.03 -5.34 -7.55
N ARG A 25 7.43 -5.60 -6.38
CA ARG A 25 6.55 -4.64 -5.67
C ARG A 25 7.20 -4.25 -4.34
N PRO A 26 7.95 -3.14 -4.28
CA PRO A 26 8.58 -2.67 -3.05
C PRO A 26 7.57 -2.01 -2.10
N THR A 27 7.86 -2.04 -0.80
CA THR A 27 7.07 -1.38 0.26
C THR A 27 7.93 -0.45 1.11
N GLY A 28 7.39 0.70 1.47
CA GLY A 28 7.93 1.60 2.48
C GLY A 28 7.52 1.22 3.90
N ARG A 29 8.19 1.80 4.91
CA ARG A 29 7.99 1.51 6.34
C ARG A 29 6.68 2.01 6.95
N PHE A 30 5.95 2.87 6.24
CA PHE A 30 4.74 3.51 6.72
C PHE A 30 3.80 3.83 5.56
N PRO A 31 2.49 4.06 5.84
CA PRO A 31 1.51 4.41 4.82
C PRO A 31 1.92 5.57 3.93
N THR A 32 1.79 5.39 2.62
CA THR A 32 1.99 6.46 1.64
C THR A 32 0.75 7.35 1.57
N ARG A 33 0.93 8.63 1.19
CA ARG A 33 -0.20 9.55 0.96
C ARG A 33 -1.19 8.99 -0.05
N SER A 34 -0.71 8.41 -1.15
CA SER A 34 -1.56 7.79 -2.17
C SER A 34 -2.33 6.58 -1.64
N GLY A 35 -1.71 5.74 -0.81
CA GLY A 35 -2.38 4.61 -0.16
C GLY A 35 -3.49 5.07 0.79
N LEU A 36 -3.25 6.13 1.59
CA LEU A 36 -4.26 6.68 2.49
C LEU A 36 -5.43 7.33 1.75
N LEU A 37 -5.17 8.06 0.66
CA LEU A 37 -6.23 8.58 -0.21
C LEU A 37 -7.05 7.46 -0.84
N GLY A 38 -6.39 6.39 -1.33
CA GLY A 38 -7.07 5.22 -1.87
C GLY A 38 -7.93 4.51 -0.83
N LEU A 39 -7.45 4.38 0.41
CA LEU A 39 -8.21 3.81 1.52
C LEU A 39 -9.47 4.62 1.82
N LEU A 40 -9.35 5.95 1.97
CA LEU A 40 -10.51 6.82 2.19
C LEU A 40 -11.46 6.81 0.98
N GLY A 41 -10.93 6.85 -0.24
CA GLY A 41 -11.73 6.77 -1.46
C GLY A 41 -12.54 5.48 -1.55
N ALA A 42 -11.96 4.35 -1.12
CA ALA A 42 -12.67 3.08 -1.02
C ALA A 42 -13.79 3.13 0.03
N CYS A 43 -13.54 3.71 1.21
CA CYS A 43 -14.58 3.90 2.24
C CYS A 43 -15.73 4.79 1.77
N LEU A 44 -15.43 5.79 0.94
CA LEU A 44 -16.40 6.72 0.36
C LEU A 44 -17.11 6.16 -0.89
N GLY A 45 -16.66 5.02 -1.43
CA GLY A 45 -17.23 4.42 -2.63
C GLY A 45 -16.87 5.15 -3.93
N ILE A 46 -15.76 5.91 -3.96
CA ILE A 46 -15.32 6.66 -5.14
C ILE A 46 -14.77 5.69 -6.20
N GLN A 47 -15.34 5.74 -7.41
CA GLN A 47 -14.90 4.93 -8.53
C GLN A 47 -13.57 5.44 -9.12
N ARG A 48 -12.83 4.57 -9.79
CA ARG A 48 -11.48 4.88 -10.30
C ARG A 48 -11.47 5.89 -11.46
N ASP A 49 -12.57 5.98 -12.20
CA ASP A 49 -12.78 6.89 -13.32
C ASP A 49 -13.35 8.25 -12.90
N ASP A 50 -13.84 8.38 -11.66
CA ASP A 50 -14.31 9.63 -11.09
C ASP A 50 -13.13 10.52 -10.63
N THR A 51 -12.46 11.11 -11.62
CA THR A 51 -11.31 11.99 -11.39
C THR A 51 -11.65 13.24 -10.59
N SER A 52 -12.90 13.74 -10.69
CA SER A 52 -13.35 14.92 -9.96
C SER A 52 -13.41 14.66 -8.46
N SER A 53 -14.06 13.56 -8.04
CA SER A 53 -14.14 13.20 -6.62
C SER A 53 -12.78 12.82 -6.04
N LEU A 54 -11.92 12.14 -6.82
CA LEU A 54 -10.56 11.80 -6.40
C LEU A 54 -9.71 13.06 -6.16
N GLN A 55 -9.79 14.05 -7.04
CA GLN A 55 -9.08 15.31 -6.89
C GLN A 55 -9.60 16.10 -5.68
N ALA A 56 -10.92 16.21 -5.53
CA ALA A 56 -11.55 16.87 -4.38
C ALA A 56 -11.12 16.23 -3.05
N LEU A 57 -11.07 14.89 -2.98
CA LEU A 57 -10.57 14.19 -1.80
C LEU A 57 -9.10 14.54 -1.55
N SER A 58 -8.24 14.46 -2.57
CA SER A 58 -6.80 14.77 -2.46
C SER A 58 -6.53 16.18 -1.93
N GLU A 59 -7.34 17.16 -2.31
CA GLU A 59 -7.20 18.56 -1.88
C GLU A 59 -7.78 18.81 -0.47
N SER A 60 -8.81 18.06 -0.09
CA SER A 60 -9.57 18.29 1.15
C SER A 60 -8.90 17.73 2.42
N VAL A 61 -8.02 16.74 2.30
CA VAL A 61 -7.43 16.05 3.45
C VAL A 61 -5.91 16.12 3.49
N GLN A 62 -5.38 16.19 4.72
CA GLN A 62 -3.97 16.04 5.02
C GLN A 62 -3.79 14.94 6.06
N PHE A 63 -2.66 14.27 6.00
CA PHE A 63 -2.35 13.14 6.88
C PHE A 63 -1.11 13.42 7.71
N ALA A 64 -1.14 12.97 8.95
CA ALA A 64 0.02 12.79 9.79
C ALA A 64 0.07 11.32 10.20
N VAL A 65 1.24 10.69 10.06
CA VAL A 65 1.42 9.26 10.31
C VAL A 65 2.38 9.09 11.48
N ARG A 66 1.96 8.31 12.48
CA ARG A 66 2.80 7.85 13.58
C ARG A 66 3.06 6.36 13.39
N CYS A 67 4.32 5.94 13.53
CA CYS A 67 4.68 4.53 13.52
C CYS A 67 4.64 4.02 14.97
N ASP A 68 3.70 3.10 15.22
CA ASP A 68 3.54 2.48 16.54
C ASP A 68 4.41 1.22 16.62
N GLU A 69 5.10 1.03 17.74
CA GLU A 69 5.94 -0.14 18.00
C GLU A 69 5.12 -1.23 18.71
N LEU A 70 5.25 -2.47 18.26
CA LEU A 70 4.57 -3.60 18.88
C LEU A 70 5.34 -4.03 20.14
N ILE A 71 4.60 -4.17 21.25
CA ILE A 71 5.11 -4.71 22.51
C ILE A 71 4.31 -5.97 22.83
N LEU A 72 4.99 -7.11 22.95
CA LEU A 72 4.44 -8.40 23.34
C LEU A 72 5.26 -8.96 24.49
N ASP A 73 4.60 -9.34 25.59
CA ASP A 73 5.25 -9.88 26.81
C ASP A 73 6.44 -9.01 27.28
N ASP A 74 6.22 -7.70 27.37
CA ASP A 74 7.21 -6.66 27.72
C ASP A 74 8.44 -6.61 26.79
N ARG A 75 8.37 -7.22 25.61
CA ARG A 75 9.42 -7.19 24.58
C ARG A 75 8.97 -6.40 23.38
N ARG A 76 9.89 -5.56 22.91
CA ARG A 76 9.75 -4.82 21.65
C ARG A 76 9.88 -5.78 20.48
N VAL A 77 8.87 -5.80 19.63
CA VAL A 77 8.88 -6.53 18.36
C VAL A 77 9.13 -5.51 17.26
N SER A 78 10.28 -5.65 16.60
CA SER A 78 10.64 -4.76 15.50
C SER A 78 9.85 -5.10 14.25
N VAL A 79 9.46 -4.07 13.53
CA VAL A 79 8.90 -4.18 12.18
C VAL A 79 9.89 -4.92 11.26
N THR A 80 9.45 -5.97 10.57
CA THR A 80 10.29 -6.74 9.66
C THR A 80 9.73 -6.74 8.24
N GLY A 81 10.62 -6.87 7.25
CA GLY A 81 10.24 -7.05 5.85
C GLY A 81 10.11 -8.53 5.51
N LEU A 82 9.13 -8.87 4.68
CA LEU A 82 8.92 -10.19 4.11
C LEU A 82 8.87 -10.06 2.58
N ARG A 83 9.53 -10.98 1.89
CA ARG A 83 9.47 -11.10 0.43
C ARG A 83 8.60 -12.31 0.09
N ASP A 84 7.49 -12.04 -0.57
CA ASP A 84 6.57 -13.05 -1.08
C ASP A 84 6.90 -13.34 -2.56
N TYR A 85 7.00 -14.61 -2.93
CA TYR A 85 7.22 -15.03 -4.33
C TYR A 85 5.86 -15.36 -4.95
N HIS A 86 5.26 -14.35 -5.59
CA HIS A 86 3.92 -14.44 -6.13
C HIS A 86 3.96 -14.76 -7.63
N THR A 87 3.27 -15.83 -8.05
CA THR A 87 3.14 -16.23 -9.46
C THR A 87 1.71 -16.03 -9.97
N VAL A 88 1.57 -15.75 -11.27
CA VAL A 88 0.27 -15.63 -11.94
C VAL A 88 0.22 -16.59 -13.11
N LEU A 89 -0.76 -17.51 -13.11
CA LEU A 89 -1.02 -18.43 -14.22
C LEU A 89 -1.96 -17.77 -15.25
N GLY A 90 -1.67 -17.92 -16.55
CA GLY A 90 -2.50 -17.33 -17.62
C GLY A 90 -2.50 -15.80 -17.61
N ALA A 91 -1.36 -15.20 -17.24
CA ALA A 91 -1.23 -13.75 -17.23
C ALA A 91 -1.41 -13.17 -18.65
N ARG A 92 -1.91 -11.93 -18.73
CA ARG A 92 -2.04 -11.21 -20.01
C ARG A 92 -0.69 -11.20 -20.76
N GLU A 93 -0.70 -11.64 -22.01
CA GLU A 93 0.51 -11.72 -22.84
C GLU A 93 0.99 -10.33 -23.30
N ASP A 94 0.03 -9.43 -23.57
CA ASP A 94 0.30 -8.07 -24.01
C ASP A 94 0.62 -7.16 -22.82
N TYR A 95 1.84 -7.31 -22.29
CA TYR A 95 2.40 -6.38 -21.33
C TYR A 95 3.30 -5.39 -22.07
N ARG A 96 2.90 -4.11 -22.16
CA ARG A 96 3.76 -3.00 -22.61
C ARG A 96 4.76 -2.61 -21.50
N GLY A 97 5.58 -3.57 -21.09
CA GLY A 97 6.70 -3.43 -20.16
C GLY A 97 7.85 -4.31 -20.64
N LEU A 98 9.08 -4.02 -20.20
CA LEU A 98 10.32 -4.36 -20.91
C LEU A 98 10.61 -5.83 -21.24
N LYS A 99 9.85 -6.84 -20.81
CA LYS A 99 9.97 -8.25 -21.27
C LYS A 99 8.65 -9.04 -21.15
N SER A 100 8.32 -9.86 -22.15
CA SER A 100 7.26 -10.89 -22.08
C SER A 100 7.78 -12.15 -21.40
N HIS A 101 7.01 -12.72 -20.48
CA HIS A 101 7.34 -13.96 -19.76
C HIS A 101 6.09 -14.85 -19.69
N GLU A 102 6.23 -16.17 -19.90
CA GLU A 102 5.13 -17.15 -19.76
C GLU A 102 4.57 -17.21 -18.32
N THR A 103 5.37 -16.81 -17.33
CA THR A 103 4.97 -16.67 -15.93
C THR A 103 5.53 -15.35 -15.40
N ILE A 104 4.65 -14.48 -14.88
CA ILE A 104 5.08 -13.27 -14.19
C ILE A 104 5.47 -13.67 -12.76
N HIS A 105 6.74 -13.46 -12.42
CA HIS A 105 7.23 -13.54 -11.06
C HIS A 105 7.21 -12.15 -10.45
N ASP A 106 6.34 -11.95 -9.48
CA ASP A 106 6.15 -10.66 -8.83
C ASP A 106 6.57 -10.75 -7.36
N PRO A 107 7.87 -10.51 -7.03
CA PRO A 107 8.29 -10.51 -5.65
C PRO A 107 7.69 -9.29 -4.95
N THR A 108 6.69 -9.53 -4.12
CA THR A 108 6.04 -8.49 -3.32
C THR A 108 6.74 -8.38 -1.97
N HIS A 109 7.09 -7.16 -1.60
CA HIS A 109 7.58 -6.88 -0.26
C HIS A 109 6.41 -6.42 0.60
N VAL A 110 6.22 -7.11 1.71
CA VAL A 110 5.24 -6.77 2.74
C VAL A 110 5.99 -6.49 4.03
N ILE A 111 5.40 -5.66 4.87
CA ILE A 111 5.89 -5.39 6.20
C ILE A 111 5.03 -6.16 7.18
N TRP A 112 5.68 -6.90 8.06
CA TRP A 112 5.09 -7.50 9.23
C TRP A 112 5.22 -6.53 10.40
N THR A 113 4.09 -6.23 11.06
CA THR A 113 3.98 -5.21 12.12
C THR A 113 3.71 -5.83 13.48
#